data_AF-X0WB09-F1
#
_entry.id   AF-X0WB09-F1
#
_cell.length_a   1.000
_cell.length_b   1.000
_cell.length_c   1.000
_cell.angle_alpha   90.00
_cell.angle_beta   90.00
_cell.angle_gamma   90.00
#
_symmetry.space_group_name_H-M   'P 1'
#
loop_
_entity.id
_entity.type
_entity.pdbx_description
1 polymer ?
#
loop_
_entity_poly.entity_id
_entity_poly.type
_entity_poly.pdbx_seq_one_letter_code
_entity_poly.pdbx_strand_id
1 'polypeptide(L)'
;MSKEHIELDPHIVYFNSEECDLCRLCEDICIYNALKIENDKLNITNVNCTGCGACAAMCHTDALYIPGFTKKQINSQITTILDKKSEYPLIVAFLCNWCSYMGADLAGTSKINYPTNVRSIRVMCTAMLNPSLVFEAFFNGADGVLIAGCHPQDCHYDTGFIKAANRYESIKEILGESGLNENRVRIESISAGEGEKFAQVVSNFKTELEKLGPIKPGEYQKPYVGEHKKEKIKVKLNEL
;
A
#
# COMPACT_ATOMS: atom_id res chain seq x y z
N MET A 1 -11.96 18.52 35.49
CA MET A 1 -10.51 18.70 35.67
C MET A 1 -9.86 18.69 34.30
N SER A 2 -9.60 19.86 33.73
CA SER A 2 -8.90 20.01 32.45
C SER A 2 -7.43 19.64 32.65
N LYS A 3 -6.95 18.58 31.99
CA LYS A 3 -5.51 18.30 31.98
C LYS A 3 -4.82 19.42 31.18
N GLU A 4 -3.83 20.08 31.79
CA GLU A 4 -3.02 21.15 31.17
C GLU A 4 -2.17 20.66 29.98
N HIS A 5 -2.07 19.35 29.78
CA HIS A 5 -1.30 18.74 28.69
C HIS A 5 -2.11 17.59 28.07
N ILE A 6 -2.09 17.52 26.74
CA ILE A 6 -2.67 16.43 25.95
C ILE A 6 -1.48 15.56 25.52
N GLU A 7 -1.42 14.33 26.04
CA GLU A 7 -0.52 13.30 25.49
C GLU A 7 -1.03 12.90 24.12
N LEU A 8 -0.19 13.08 23.09
CA LEU A 8 -0.49 12.69 21.73
C LEU A 8 0.06 11.30 21.45
N ASP A 9 -0.61 10.57 20.57
CA ASP A 9 -0.11 9.30 20.04
C ASP A 9 1.23 9.52 19.31
N PRO A 10 2.29 8.75 19.60
CA PRO A 10 3.57 8.89 18.91
C PRO A 10 3.50 8.48 17.42
N HIS A 11 2.46 7.74 17.01
CA HIS A 11 2.27 7.26 15.63
C HIS A 11 1.57 8.27 14.72
N ILE A 12 1.85 9.56 14.89
CA ILE A 12 1.47 10.60 13.94
C ILE A 12 2.52 10.78 12.84
N VAL A 13 2.19 11.61 11.85
CA VAL A 13 3.12 11.97 10.78
C VAL A 13 4.06 13.08 11.24
N TYR A 14 5.34 12.90 10.96
CA TYR A 14 6.42 13.85 11.17
C TYR A 14 6.83 14.46 9.84
N PHE A 15 7.46 15.64 9.91
CA PHE A 15 7.75 16.47 8.76
C PHE A 15 9.18 17.00 8.78
N ASN A 16 9.87 16.87 7.65
CA ASN A 16 11.15 17.53 7.39
C ASN A 16 10.94 18.65 6.35
N SER A 17 11.09 19.90 6.77
CA SER A 17 10.90 21.07 5.90
C SER A 17 11.98 21.24 4.84
N GLU A 18 13.19 20.70 5.05
CA GLU A 18 14.31 20.85 4.09
C GLU A 18 14.10 20.03 2.81
N GLU A 19 13.30 18.97 2.89
CA GLU A 19 13.00 18.06 1.78
C GLU A 19 11.68 18.41 1.08
N CYS A 20 10.93 19.41 1.55
CA CYS A 20 9.58 19.70 1.07
C CYS A 20 9.60 20.70 -0.10
N ASP A 21 8.91 20.38 -1.18
CA ASP A 21 8.75 21.25 -2.36
C ASP A 21 7.36 21.94 -2.43
N LEU A 22 6.53 21.75 -1.40
CA LEU A 22 5.19 22.34 -1.26
C LEU A 22 4.22 22.02 -2.43
N CYS A 23 4.32 20.82 -3.02
CA CYS A 23 3.46 20.36 -4.12
C CYS A 23 1.95 20.15 -3.79
N ARG A 24 1.55 20.30 -2.52
CA ARG A 24 0.15 20.20 -2.00
C ARG A 24 -0.53 18.84 -2.02
N LEU A 25 0.08 17.79 -2.58
CA LEU A 25 -0.52 16.45 -2.60
C LEU A 25 -0.89 15.89 -1.21
N CYS A 26 -0.13 16.29 -0.18
CA CYS A 26 -0.38 15.88 1.20
C CYS A 26 -1.62 16.53 1.83
N GLU A 27 -1.95 17.76 1.41
CA GLU A 27 -3.14 18.49 1.82
C GLU A 27 -4.38 17.83 1.21
N ASP A 28 -4.35 17.58 -0.11
CA ASP A 28 -5.47 16.99 -0.86
C ASP A 28 -5.83 15.57 -0.39
N ILE A 29 -4.84 14.75 -0.03
CA ILE A 29 -5.09 13.36 0.38
C ILE A 29 -5.59 13.25 1.83
N CYS A 30 -5.50 14.30 2.65
CA CYS A 30 -5.81 14.25 4.07
C CYS A 30 -7.28 14.53 4.37
N ILE A 31 -8.07 13.49 4.64
CA ILE A 31 -9.50 13.63 4.99
C ILE A 31 -9.73 14.26 6.38
N TYR A 32 -8.69 14.31 7.22
CA TYR A 32 -8.76 14.86 8.58
C TYR A 32 -8.34 16.33 8.64
N ASN A 33 -7.99 16.94 7.49
CA ASN A 33 -7.49 18.31 7.42
C ASN A 33 -6.34 18.58 8.39
N ALA A 34 -5.49 17.57 8.60
CA ALA A 34 -4.34 17.67 9.51
C ALA A 34 -3.16 18.41 8.89
N LEU A 35 -3.12 18.52 7.55
CA LEU A 35 -2.06 19.17 6.80
C LEU A 35 -2.64 20.35 6.02
N LYS A 36 -2.07 21.55 6.17
CA LYS A 36 -2.47 22.75 5.43
C LYS A 36 -1.27 23.54 4.95
N ILE A 37 -1.31 24.05 3.73
CA ILE A 37 -0.25 24.89 3.18
C ILE A 37 -0.71 26.34 3.11
N GLU A 38 -0.16 27.17 4.00
CA GLU A 38 -0.45 28.60 4.14
C GLU A 38 0.87 29.40 4.21
N ASN A 39 0.94 30.52 3.49
CA ASN A 39 2.14 31.39 3.45
C ASN A 39 3.44 30.62 3.11
N ASP A 40 3.39 29.75 2.11
CA ASP A 40 4.50 28.90 1.67
C ASP A 40 5.10 28.02 2.79
N LYS A 41 4.25 27.59 3.74
CA LYS A 41 4.64 26.66 4.80
C LYS A 41 3.58 25.59 4.99
N LEU A 42 4.03 24.34 5.11
CA LEU A 42 3.20 23.23 5.53
C LEU A 42 3.04 23.24 7.05
N ASN A 43 1.81 23.41 7.51
CA ASN A 43 1.44 23.33 8.92
C ASN A 43 0.75 22.00 9.20
N ILE A 44 1.16 21.32 10.27
CA ILE A 44 0.56 20.06 10.71
C ILE A 44 -0.16 20.28 12.04
N THR A 45 -1.47 20.06 12.01
CA THR A 45 -2.31 20.03 13.21
C THR A 45 -2.24 18.63 13.80
N ASN A 46 -1.26 18.39 14.67
CA ASN A 46 -0.98 17.05 15.23
C ASN A 46 -2.19 16.40 15.90
N VAL A 47 -3.07 17.19 16.54
CA VAL A 47 -4.30 16.69 17.17
C VAL A 47 -5.32 16.10 16.19
N ASN A 48 -5.26 16.50 14.91
CA ASN A 48 -6.10 15.95 13.84
C ASN A 48 -5.42 14.79 13.11
N CYS A 49 -4.11 14.59 13.32
CA CYS A 49 -3.38 13.54 12.63
C CYS A 49 -3.67 12.19 13.28
N THR A 50 -4.25 11.27 12.53
CA THR A 50 -4.53 9.91 12.99
C THR A 50 -3.41 8.91 12.70
N GLY A 51 -2.39 9.29 11.92
CA GLY A 51 -1.26 8.40 11.64
C GLY A 51 -1.47 7.40 10.51
N CYS A 52 -2.46 7.60 9.63
CA CYS A 52 -2.74 6.65 8.55
C CYS A 52 -1.64 6.57 7.46
N GLY A 53 -0.76 7.57 7.38
CA GLY A 53 0.38 7.61 6.44
C GLY A 53 0.01 7.88 4.97
N ALA A 54 -1.23 8.26 4.67
CA ALA A 54 -1.65 8.54 3.29
C ALA A 54 -0.87 9.70 2.65
N CYS A 55 -0.53 10.74 3.43
CA CYS A 55 0.31 11.85 2.96
C CYS A 55 1.77 11.43 2.76
N ALA A 56 2.32 10.59 3.64
CA ALA A 56 3.65 10.00 3.46
C ALA A 56 3.73 9.16 2.17
N ALA A 57 2.65 8.45 1.80
CA ALA A 57 2.61 7.71 0.55
C ALA A 57 2.64 8.61 -0.70
N MET A 58 2.09 9.83 -0.64
CA MET A 58 2.05 10.75 -1.79
C MET A 58 3.26 11.69 -1.85
N CYS A 59 4.03 11.78 -0.77
CA CYS A 59 5.22 12.62 -0.72
C CYS A 59 6.36 11.98 -1.52
N HIS A 60 6.67 12.53 -2.69
CA HIS A 60 7.74 12.00 -3.55
C HIS A 60 9.15 12.34 -3.05
N THR A 61 9.30 13.36 -2.20
CA THR A 61 10.57 13.71 -1.56
C THR A 61 10.77 13.03 -0.20
N ASP A 62 9.83 12.19 0.23
CA ASP A 62 9.85 11.51 1.53
C ASP A 62 9.95 12.48 2.75
N ALA A 63 9.56 13.75 2.58
CA ALA A 63 9.53 14.78 3.62
C ALA A 63 8.52 14.48 4.75
N LEU A 64 7.51 13.65 4.49
CA LEU A 64 6.52 13.20 5.47
C LEU A 64 6.71 11.73 5.78
N TYR A 65 6.75 11.37 7.06
CA TYR A 65 7.00 9.99 7.48
C TYR A 65 6.35 9.67 8.83
N ILE A 66 6.20 8.37 9.11
CA ILE A 66 5.79 7.87 10.44
C ILE A 66 7.00 7.17 11.06
N PRO A 67 7.40 7.54 12.30
CA PRO A 67 8.49 6.86 13.00
C PRO A 67 8.26 5.35 13.07
N GLY A 68 9.31 4.57 12.74
CA GLY A 68 9.25 3.11 12.67
C GLY A 68 8.68 2.55 11.36
N PHE A 69 8.14 3.40 10.48
CA PHE A 69 7.59 3.03 9.18
C PHE A 69 8.06 3.97 8.07
N THR A 70 9.27 4.52 8.19
CA THR A 70 9.87 5.31 7.11
C THR A 70 10.07 4.43 5.88
N LYS A 71 9.99 5.02 4.68
CA LYS A 71 10.22 4.30 3.43
C LYS A 71 11.59 3.59 3.41
N LYS A 72 12.62 4.25 3.95
CA LYS A 72 13.97 3.66 4.11
C LYS A 72 13.96 2.40 4.99
N GLN A 73 13.25 2.41 6.11
CA GLN A 73 13.11 1.24 6.98
C GLN A 73 12.33 0.10 6.31
N ILE A 74 11.28 0.43 5.56
CA ILE A 74 10.50 -0.56 4.80
C ILE A 74 11.37 -1.17 3.69
N ASN A 75 12.07 -0.36 2.91
CA ASN A 75 13.00 -0.85 1.87
C ASN A 75 14.10 -1.73 2.44
N SER A 76 14.66 -1.36 3.59
CA SER A 76 15.67 -2.19 4.27
C SER A 76 15.12 -3.58 4.63
N GLN A 77 13.84 -3.66 5.05
CA GLN A 77 13.17 -4.94 5.30
C GLN A 77 12.97 -5.73 4.00
N ILE A 78 12.54 -5.09 2.91
CA ILE A 78 12.36 -5.73 1.59
C ILE A 78 13.66 -6.39 1.15
N THR A 79 14.75 -5.62 1.07
CA THR A 79 16.06 -6.13 0.63
C THR A 79 16.55 -7.27 1.53
N THR A 80 16.42 -7.13 2.85
CA THR A 80 16.89 -8.16 3.80
C THR A 80 16.10 -9.46 3.69
N ILE A 81 14.78 -9.37 3.55
CA ILE A 81 13.89 -10.54 3.46
C ILE A 81 14.12 -11.30 2.15
N LEU A 82 14.48 -10.61 1.07
CA LEU A 82 14.66 -11.17 -0.26
C LEU A 82 16.12 -11.56 -0.58
N ASP A 83 17.10 -11.15 0.22
CA ASP A 83 18.54 -11.44 0.04
C ASP A 83 18.82 -12.95 -0.10
N LYS A 84 18.08 -13.79 0.64
CA LYS A 84 18.22 -15.25 0.60
C LYS A 84 16.91 -15.91 0.19
N LYS A 85 16.76 -16.15 -1.12
CA LYS A 85 15.67 -16.96 -1.65
C LYS A 85 15.88 -18.45 -1.36
N SER A 86 15.31 -18.93 -0.26
CA SER A 86 15.28 -20.37 0.09
C SER A 86 14.07 -21.11 -0.49
N GLU A 87 13.06 -20.38 -0.96
CA GLU A 87 11.76 -20.91 -1.36
C GLU A 87 11.27 -20.22 -2.63
N TYR A 88 10.41 -20.92 -3.37
CA TYR A 88 9.76 -20.41 -4.56
C TYR A 88 8.29 -20.88 -4.60
N PRO A 89 7.31 -20.03 -4.98
CA PRO A 89 7.43 -18.58 -5.17
C PRO A 89 7.64 -17.85 -3.83
N LEU A 90 8.25 -16.67 -3.82
CA LEU A 90 8.39 -15.85 -2.62
C LEU A 90 7.46 -14.64 -2.66
N ILE A 91 6.58 -14.53 -1.66
CA ILE A 91 5.56 -13.48 -1.55
C ILE A 91 5.99 -12.47 -0.49
N VAL A 92 6.11 -11.20 -0.88
CA VAL A 92 6.21 -10.09 0.09
C VAL A 92 4.81 -9.61 0.42
N ALA A 93 4.43 -9.67 1.69
CA ALA A 93 3.10 -9.27 2.14
C ALA A 93 3.15 -7.99 2.99
N PHE A 94 2.63 -6.89 2.46
CA PHE A 94 2.42 -5.66 3.24
C PHE A 94 1.12 -5.76 4.01
N LEU A 95 1.20 -5.82 5.34
CA LEU A 95 0.05 -6.03 6.21
C LEU A 95 -0.24 -4.79 7.05
N CYS A 96 -1.49 -4.32 6.98
CA CYS A 96 -2.01 -3.29 7.89
C CYS A 96 -1.92 -3.76 9.35
N ASN A 97 -1.35 -2.91 10.20
CA ASN A 97 -1.14 -3.16 11.63
C ASN A 97 -2.42 -3.60 12.36
N TRP A 98 -3.54 -2.96 12.08
CA TRP A 98 -4.78 -3.13 12.85
C TRP A 98 -5.59 -4.37 12.50
N CYS A 99 -5.50 -4.86 11.27
CA CYS A 99 -6.37 -5.92 10.77
C CYS A 99 -5.54 -7.09 10.25
N SER A 100 -4.90 -6.94 9.10
CA SER A 100 -4.28 -8.08 8.42
C SER A 100 -3.04 -8.60 9.11
N TYR A 101 -2.28 -7.74 9.80
CA TYR A 101 -1.16 -8.19 10.64
C TYR A 101 -1.68 -9.01 11.83
N MET A 102 -2.75 -8.56 12.49
CA MET A 102 -3.42 -9.32 13.54
C MET A 102 -4.08 -10.62 13.02
N GLY A 103 -4.61 -10.61 11.79
CA GLY A 103 -5.12 -11.81 11.13
C GLY A 103 -4.02 -12.85 10.88
N ALA A 104 -2.82 -12.40 10.50
CA ALA A 104 -1.65 -13.27 10.40
C ALA A 104 -1.20 -13.81 11.77
N ASP A 105 -1.19 -12.97 12.81
CA ASP A 105 -0.91 -13.38 14.19
C ASP A 105 -1.95 -14.39 14.71
N LEU A 106 -3.23 -14.19 14.39
CA LEU A 106 -4.29 -15.14 14.70
C LEU A 106 -4.06 -16.48 14.00
N ALA A 107 -3.69 -16.48 12.72
CA ALA A 107 -3.34 -17.70 12.02
C ALA A 107 -2.21 -18.47 12.72
N GLY A 108 -1.18 -17.76 13.19
CA GLY A 108 -0.08 -18.35 13.95
C GLY A 108 -0.52 -18.90 15.32
N THR A 109 -1.24 -18.11 16.12
CA THR A 109 -1.68 -18.51 17.47
C THR A 109 -2.72 -19.63 17.45
N SER A 110 -3.57 -19.66 16.42
CA SER A 110 -4.53 -20.74 16.16
C SER A 110 -3.90 -21.98 15.50
N LYS A 111 -2.60 -21.96 15.22
CA LYS A 111 -1.86 -23.06 14.58
C LYS A 111 -2.46 -23.47 13.23
N ILE A 112 -2.96 -22.49 12.49
CA ILE A 112 -3.49 -22.70 11.14
C ILE A 112 -2.30 -22.88 10.21
N ASN A 113 -2.23 -24.02 9.53
CA ASN A 113 -1.15 -24.29 8.59
C ASN A 113 -1.39 -23.55 7.27
N TYR A 114 -0.34 -22.93 6.74
CA TYR A 114 -0.30 -22.34 5.41
C TYR A 114 1.14 -22.40 4.88
N PRO A 115 1.37 -22.18 3.57
CA PRO A 115 2.70 -22.22 2.98
C PRO A 115 3.66 -21.21 3.62
N THR A 116 4.92 -21.61 3.78
CA THR A 116 6.00 -20.77 4.31
C THR A 116 6.48 -19.71 3.32
N ASN A 117 5.93 -19.68 2.12
CA ASN A 117 6.31 -18.82 1.01
C ASN A 117 6.05 -17.31 1.21
N VAL A 118 5.49 -16.89 2.35
CA VAL A 118 5.15 -15.49 2.64
C VAL A 118 6.14 -14.86 3.62
N ARG A 119 6.46 -13.59 3.40
CA ARG A 119 7.27 -12.77 4.30
C ARG A 119 6.55 -11.45 4.53
N SER A 120 6.11 -11.24 5.76
CA SER A 120 5.27 -10.11 6.13
C SER A 120 6.10 -8.88 6.48
N ILE A 121 5.70 -7.73 5.95
CA ILE A 121 6.19 -6.41 6.33
C ILE A 121 5.02 -5.63 6.91
N ARG A 122 5.17 -5.18 8.16
CA ARG A 122 4.14 -4.42 8.85
C ARG A 122 4.12 -2.98 8.35
N VAL A 123 2.92 -2.47 8.09
CA VAL A 123 2.66 -1.05 7.84
C VAL A 123 1.52 -0.56 8.73
N MET A 124 1.51 0.72 9.12
CA MET A 124 0.42 1.24 9.97
C MET A 124 -0.94 1.12 9.28
N CYS A 125 -0.99 1.43 7.99
CA CYS A 125 -2.16 1.28 7.15
C CYS A 125 -1.72 0.95 5.73
N THR A 126 -2.54 0.23 4.96
CA THR A 126 -2.31 0.09 3.51
C THR A 126 -2.29 1.45 2.79
N ALA A 127 -2.93 2.48 3.36
CA ALA A 127 -2.90 3.85 2.85
C ALA A 127 -1.48 4.41 2.71
N MET A 128 -0.51 3.90 3.48
CA MET A 128 0.87 4.36 3.43
C MET A 128 1.70 3.69 2.33
N LEU A 129 1.15 2.70 1.64
CA LEU A 129 1.85 2.00 0.56
C LEU A 129 1.90 2.88 -0.69
N ASN A 130 3.12 3.31 -1.01
CA ASN A 130 3.47 3.94 -2.27
C ASN A 130 3.78 2.84 -3.31
N PRO A 131 3.37 3.01 -4.60
CA PRO A 131 3.71 2.07 -5.68
C PRO A 131 5.18 1.67 -5.75
N SER A 132 6.11 2.59 -5.47
CA SER A 132 7.55 2.33 -5.46
C SER A 132 7.95 1.19 -4.52
N LEU A 133 7.29 1.00 -3.38
CA LEU A 133 7.57 -0.11 -2.45
C LEU A 133 7.21 -1.47 -3.06
N VAL A 134 6.17 -1.51 -3.88
CA VAL A 134 5.74 -2.72 -4.57
C VAL A 134 6.75 -3.08 -5.68
N PHE A 135 7.17 -2.08 -6.46
CA PHE A 135 8.21 -2.29 -7.46
C PHE A 135 9.56 -2.65 -6.84
N GLU A 136 9.93 -2.02 -5.72
CA GLU A 136 11.15 -2.36 -4.97
C GLU A 136 11.15 -3.84 -4.58
N ALA A 137 10.01 -4.38 -4.12
CA ALA A 137 9.89 -5.80 -3.83
C ALA A 137 10.15 -6.66 -5.07
N PHE A 138 9.60 -6.33 -6.23
CA PHE A 138 9.89 -7.04 -7.48
C PHE A 138 11.35 -6.90 -7.92
N PHE A 139 11.95 -5.72 -7.82
CA PHE A 139 13.36 -5.48 -8.15
C PHE A 139 14.31 -6.31 -7.28
N ASN A 140 13.98 -6.50 -6.01
CA ASN A 140 14.72 -7.37 -5.09
C ASN A 140 14.34 -8.86 -5.25
N GLY A 141 13.43 -9.19 -6.17
CA GLY A 141 13.12 -10.56 -6.55
C GLY A 141 11.86 -11.16 -5.92
N ALA A 142 10.91 -10.40 -5.39
CA ALA A 142 9.61 -10.98 -5.05
C ALA A 142 8.98 -11.64 -6.29
N ASP A 143 8.40 -12.83 -6.15
CA ASP A 143 7.64 -13.48 -7.23
C ASP A 143 6.19 -12.98 -7.24
N GLY A 144 5.71 -12.50 -6.09
CA GLY A 144 4.46 -11.78 -5.96
C GLY A 144 4.44 -10.85 -4.75
N VAL A 145 3.55 -9.86 -4.78
CA VAL A 145 3.34 -8.89 -3.71
C VAL A 145 1.87 -8.91 -3.28
N LEU A 146 1.65 -9.17 -1.99
CA LEU A 146 0.33 -9.13 -1.37
C LEU A 146 0.18 -7.83 -0.57
N ILE A 147 -0.88 -7.08 -0.82
CA ILE A 147 -1.30 -5.93 -0.02
C ILE A 147 -2.54 -6.36 0.75
N ALA A 148 -2.45 -6.46 2.09
CA ALA A 148 -3.60 -6.83 2.89
C ALA A 148 -3.93 -5.73 3.91
N GLY A 149 -5.19 -5.33 3.93
CA GLY A 149 -5.70 -4.34 4.88
C GLY A 149 -7.04 -4.73 5.49
N CYS A 150 -7.61 -3.79 6.25
CA CYS A 150 -8.95 -3.95 6.80
C CYS A 150 -10.00 -4.09 5.69
N HIS A 151 -11.19 -4.58 6.04
CA HIS A 151 -12.34 -4.41 5.15
C HIS A 151 -12.61 -2.91 4.92
N PRO A 152 -13.10 -2.51 3.72
CA PRO A 152 -13.34 -1.11 3.40
C PRO A 152 -14.17 -0.36 4.44
N GLN A 153 -15.21 -1.00 4.99
CA GLN A 153 -16.10 -0.44 5.98
C GLN A 153 -15.54 -0.41 7.41
N ASP A 154 -14.51 -1.22 7.69
CA ASP A 154 -13.92 -1.40 9.02
C ASP A 154 -12.49 -0.81 9.10
N CYS A 155 -12.16 0.08 8.17
CA CYS A 155 -10.84 0.68 8.15
C CYS A 155 -10.63 1.54 9.41
N HIS A 156 -9.57 1.25 10.17
CA HIS A 156 -9.23 2.01 11.38
C HIS A 156 -9.03 3.51 11.13
N TYR A 157 -8.67 3.88 9.89
CA TYR A 157 -8.48 5.26 9.45
C TYR A 157 -9.48 5.67 8.34
N ASP A 158 -10.68 5.09 8.38
CA ASP A 158 -11.84 5.34 7.51
C ASP A 158 -11.63 5.01 6.03
N THR A 159 -10.73 5.71 5.35
CA THR A 159 -10.55 5.65 3.88
C THR A 159 -9.27 4.95 3.45
N GLY A 160 -8.49 4.43 4.40
CA GLY A 160 -7.14 3.96 4.14
C GLY A 160 -7.05 2.79 3.15
N PHE A 161 -7.93 1.80 3.31
CA PHE A 161 -8.00 0.66 2.39
C PHE A 161 -8.43 1.08 0.98
N ILE A 162 -9.45 1.94 0.87
CA ILE A 162 -9.97 2.42 -0.41
C ILE A 162 -8.88 3.19 -1.18
N LYS A 163 -8.09 4.02 -0.50
CA LYS A 163 -6.94 4.70 -1.10
C LYS A 163 -5.90 3.73 -1.65
N ALA A 164 -5.63 2.65 -0.93
CA ALA A 164 -4.73 1.60 -1.39
C ALA A 164 -5.31 0.81 -2.57
N ALA A 165 -6.60 0.50 -2.56
CA ALA A 165 -7.30 -0.17 -3.67
C ALA A 165 -7.26 0.66 -4.96
N ASN A 166 -7.48 1.96 -4.87
CA ASN A 166 -7.36 2.84 -6.03
C ASN A 166 -5.93 2.86 -6.61
N ARG A 167 -4.90 2.90 -5.75
CA ARG A 167 -3.50 2.82 -6.19
C ARG A 167 -3.13 1.45 -6.74
N TYR A 168 -3.73 0.39 -6.21
CA TYR A 168 -3.51 -0.97 -6.67
C TYR A 168 -3.89 -1.14 -8.14
N GLU A 169 -4.98 -0.51 -8.60
CA GLU A 169 -5.33 -0.51 -10.03
C GLU A 169 -4.23 0.13 -10.89
N SER A 170 -3.67 1.27 -10.45
CA SER A 170 -2.53 1.88 -11.13
C SER A 170 -1.28 1.00 -11.10
N ILE A 171 -1.01 0.31 -9.98
CA ILE A 171 0.12 -0.61 -9.86
C ILE A 171 -0.02 -1.77 -10.83
N LYS A 172 -1.21 -2.37 -10.95
CA LYS A 172 -1.49 -3.43 -11.93
C LYS A 172 -1.22 -2.97 -13.36
N GLU A 173 -1.71 -1.78 -13.71
CA GLU A 173 -1.51 -1.22 -15.05
C GLU A 173 -0.04 -1.02 -15.36
N ILE A 174 0.72 -0.38 -14.45
CA ILE A 174 2.15 -0.14 -14.62
C ILE A 174 2.92 -1.48 -14.69
N LEU A 175 2.54 -2.49 -13.90
CA LEU A 175 3.13 -3.83 -13.99
C LEU A 175 2.93 -4.42 -15.39
N GLY A 176 1.70 -4.35 -15.92
CA GLY A 176 1.39 -4.82 -17.26
C GLY A 176 2.21 -4.12 -18.34
N GLU A 177 2.38 -2.80 -18.23
CA GLU A 177 3.21 -2.00 -19.15
C GLU A 177 4.71 -2.32 -19.04
N SER A 178 5.18 -2.67 -17.84
CA SER A 178 6.56 -3.13 -17.61
C SER A 178 6.85 -4.54 -18.11
N GLY A 179 5.83 -5.23 -18.64
CA GLY A 179 5.94 -6.60 -19.14
C GLY A 179 5.88 -7.67 -18.05
N LEU A 180 5.39 -7.32 -16.86
CA LEU A 180 5.13 -8.25 -15.75
C LEU A 180 3.63 -8.58 -15.69
N ASN A 181 3.32 -9.82 -15.32
CA ASN A 181 1.92 -10.22 -15.21
C ASN A 181 1.25 -9.49 -14.03
N GLU A 182 0.14 -8.80 -14.31
CA GLU A 182 -0.61 -8.03 -13.31
C GLU A 182 -1.11 -8.89 -12.13
N ASN A 183 -1.28 -10.20 -12.33
CA ASN A 183 -1.68 -11.14 -11.28
C ASN A 183 -0.54 -11.47 -10.30
N ARG A 184 0.65 -10.91 -10.47
CA ARG A 184 1.73 -10.97 -9.46
C ARG A 184 1.53 -10.02 -8.30
N VAL A 185 0.57 -9.11 -8.40
CA VAL A 185 0.18 -8.21 -7.33
C VAL A 185 -1.26 -8.54 -6.95
N ARG A 186 -1.52 -8.60 -5.65
CA ARG A 186 -2.85 -8.89 -5.10
C ARG A 186 -3.17 -7.95 -3.96
N ILE A 187 -4.39 -7.44 -3.93
CA ILE A 187 -4.93 -6.72 -2.77
C ILE A 187 -6.07 -7.53 -2.15
N GLU A 188 -6.08 -7.66 -0.83
CA GLU A 188 -7.11 -8.40 -0.09
C GLU A 188 -7.54 -7.69 1.18
N SER A 189 -8.81 -7.81 1.54
CA SER A 189 -9.31 -7.40 2.86
C SER A 189 -9.28 -8.57 3.83
N ILE A 190 -8.59 -8.40 4.96
CA ILE A 190 -8.45 -9.41 6.00
C ILE A 190 -8.54 -8.70 7.35
N SER A 191 -9.61 -8.97 8.09
CA SER A 191 -9.83 -8.48 9.45
C SER A 191 -8.91 -9.19 10.47
N ALA A 192 -8.84 -8.64 11.69
CA ALA A 192 -8.08 -9.23 12.78
C ALA A 192 -8.57 -10.65 13.18
N GLY A 193 -9.86 -10.94 12.99
CA GLY A 193 -10.47 -12.24 13.31
C GLY A 193 -10.38 -13.29 12.19
N GLU A 194 -9.83 -12.94 11.04
CA GLU A 194 -9.87 -13.75 9.82
C GLU A 194 -8.55 -14.52 9.57
N GLY A 195 -8.05 -15.24 10.58
CA GLY A 195 -6.81 -16.02 10.47
C GLY A 195 -6.88 -17.14 9.41
N GLU A 196 -8.01 -17.85 9.31
CA GLU A 196 -8.24 -18.86 8.27
C GLU A 196 -8.21 -18.24 6.87
N LYS A 197 -8.80 -17.05 6.71
CA LYS A 197 -8.79 -16.32 5.44
C LYS A 197 -7.38 -15.91 5.05
N PHE A 198 -6.57 -15.44 6.00
CA PHE A 198 -5.16 -15.13 5.75
C PHE A 198 -4.41 -16.34 5.20
N ALA A 199 -4.52 -17.48 5.88
CA ALA A 199 -3.93 -18.74 5.44
C ALA A 199 -4.41 -19.16 4.02
N GLN A 200 -5.71 -19.01 3.76
CA GLN A 200 -6.30 -19.33 2.46
C GLN A 200 -5.80 -18.39 1.35
N VAL A 201 -5.74 -17.09 1.61
CA VAL A 201 -5.25 -16.08 0.65
C VAL A 201 -3.80 -16.38 0.28
N VAL A 202 -2.93 -16.65 1.25
CA VAL A 202 -1.53 -17.00 1.00
C VAL A 202 -1.42 -18.28 0.17
N SER A 203 -2.20 -19.31 0.51
CA SER A 203 -2.20 -20.60 -0.20
C SER A 203 -2.66 -20.47 -1.65
N ASN A 204 -3.75 -19.73 -1.87
CA ASN A 204 -4.29 -19.47 -3.20
C ASN A 204 -3.30 -18.66 -4.03
N PHE A 205 -2.75 -17.60 -3.45
CA PHE A 205 -1.83 -16.72 -4.16
C PHE A 205 -0.55 -17.45 -4.55
N LYS A 206 0.02 -18.26 -3.65
CA LYS A 206 1.15 -19.15 -3.95
C LYS A 206 0.84 -20.06 -5.14
N THR A 207 -0.32 -20.71 -5.14
CA THR A 207 -0.75 -21.63 -6.22
C THR A 207 -0.89 -20.89 -7.56
N GLU A 208 -1.36 -19.65 -7.55
CA GLU A 208 -1.46 -18.84 -8.76
C GLU A 208 -0.10 -18.41 -9.29
N LEU A 209 0.82 -18.00 -8.41
CA LEU A 209 2.20 -17.67 -8.78
C LEU A 209 2.95 -18.90 -9.33
N GLU A 210 2.71 -20.09 -8.78
CA GLU A 210 3.25 -21.34 -9.32
C GLU A 210 2.80 -21.60 -10.76
N LYS A 211 1.54 -21.29 -11.09
CA LYS A 211 1.01 -21.40 -12.46
C LYS A 211 1.64 -20.38 -13.42
N LEU A 212 1.94 -19.16 -12.94
CA LEU A 212 2.65 -18.15 -13.73
C LEU A 212 4.12 -18.54 -13.98
N GLY A 213 4.72 -19.28 -13.05
CA GLY A 213 6.13 -19.63 -13.12
C GLY A 213 7.04 -18.44 -12.76
N PRO A 214 8.37 -18.60 -12.89
CA PRO A 214 9.31 -17.56 -12.50
C PRO A 214 9.19 -16.34 -13.42
N ILE A 215 9.47 -15.15 -12.90
CA ILE A 215 9.50 -13.91 -13.69
C ILE A 215 10.51 -14.04 -14.83
N LYS A 216 10.10 -13.69 -16.05
CA LYS A 216 10.94 -13.68 -17.25
C LYS A 216 10.86 -12.32 -17.95
N PRO A 217 11.89 -11.91 -18.71
CA PRO A 217 11.78 -10.70 -19.54
C PRO A 217 10.58 -10.79 -20.49
N GLY A 218 9.70 -9.79 -20.46
CA GLY A 218 8.50 -9.75 -21.30
C GLY A 218 7.48 -10.85 -20.99
N GLU A 219 7.43 -11.32 -19.73
CA GLU A 219 6.49 -12.33 -19.24
C GLU A 219 5.04 -12.05 -19.64
N TYR A 220 4.67 -10.77 -19.65
CA TYR A 220 3.32 -10.32 -19.96
C TYR A 220 3.35 -9.37 -21.14
N GLN A 221 2.49 -9.62 -22.11
CA GLN A 221 2.18 -8.68 -23.17
C GLN A 221 0.74 -8.25 -22.97
N LYS A 222 0.55 -7.00 -22.51
CA LYS A 222 -0.80 -6.43 -22.33
C LYS A 222 -1.54 -6.55 -23.66
N PRO A 223 -2.71 -7.21 -23.71
CA PRO A 223 -3.47 -7.27 -24.94
C PRO A 223 -3.78 -5.86 -25.41
N TYR A 224 -3.56 -5.58 -26.70
CA TYR A 224 -3.83 -4.27 -27.29
C TYR A 224 -5.32 -3.94 -27.10
N VAL A 225 -5.60 -2.96 -26.24
CA VAL A 225 -6.94 -2.39 -26.11
C VAL A 225 -7.12 -1.52 -27.35
N GLY A 226 -7.90 -2.01 -28.32
CA GLY A 226 -8.20 -1.28 -29.55
C GLY A 226 -8.64 0.16 -29.27
N GLU A 227 -8.36 1.08 -30.20
CA GLU A 227 -8.72 2.50 -30.09
C GLU A 227 -10.10 2.65 -29.46
N HIS A 228 -10.16 3.31 -28.29
CA HIS A 228 -11.41 3.83 -27.78
C HIS A 228 -12.02 4.68 -28.89
N LYS A 229 -13.05 4.17 -29.57
CA LYS A 229 -13.89 4.99 -30.45
C LYS A 229 -14.45 6.09 -29.56
N LYS A 230 -13.81 7.26 -29.57
CA LYS A 230 -14.40 8.47 -29.01
C LYS A 230 -15.72 8.64 -29.73
N GLU A 231 -16.82 8.33 -29.05
CA GLU A 231 -18.13 8.73 -29.54
C GLU A 231 -18.06 10.24 -29.71
N LYS A 232 -18.13 10.69 -30.96
CA LYS A 232 -18.17 12.11 -31.29
C LYS A 232 -19.46 12.64 -30.70
N ILE A 233 -19.39 13.23 -29.51
CA ILE A 233 -20.48 14.02 -28.93
C ILE A 233 -20.69 15.20 -29.89
N LYS A 234 -21.73 15.11 -30.72
CA LYS A 234 -22.17 16.22 -31.57
C LYS A 234 -22.90 17.22 -30.68
N VAL A 235 -22.17 18.18 -30.13
CA VAL A 235 -22.78 19.35 -29.49
C VAL A 235 -23.39 20.20 -30.61
N LYS A 236 -24.70 20.45 -30.56
CA LYS A 236 -25.35 21.40 -31.45
C LYS A 236 -25.00 22.81 -30.97
N LEU A 237 -24.49 23.64 -31.87
CA LEU A 237 -24.01 25.00 -31.60
C LEU A 237 -25.10 26.02 -31.21
N ASN A 238 -26.31 25.58 -30.87
CA ASN A 238 -27.47 26.45 -30.67
C ASN A 238 -27.92 26.53 -29.19
N GLU A 239 -27.09 26.06 -28.26
CA GLU A 239 -27.33 26.16 -26.80
C GLU A 239 -26.16 26.85 -26.07
N LEU A 240 -25.52 27.82 -26.73
CA LEU A 240 -24.65 28.83 -26.11
C LEU A 240 -25.29 30.21 -26.27
#